data_AF-N4UB52-F1
#
_entry.id   AF-N4UB52-F1
#
_cell.length_a   1.000
_cell.length_b   1.000
_cell.length_c   1.000
_cell.angle_alpha   90.00
_cell.angle_beta   90.00
_cell.angle_gamma   90.00
#
_symmetry.space_group_name_H-M   'P 1'
#
loop_
_entity.id
_entity.type
_entity.pdbx_description
1 polymer ?
#
loop_
_entity_poly.entity_id
_entity_poly.type
_entity_poly.pdbx_seq_one_letter_code
_entity_poly.pdbx_strand_id
1 'polypeptide(L)'
;MADVPLAFLTPSSVDSEQRHETASRIKGVFLSEQSMILAQIQGGAQHVQACPPQNYVSKNAPQRFPLGLEAGINQQQWRSKNSSQHNQSRKAHRNGIKKPKTSRYPSLKGTDPKFRRNHRHALHGNMKALKEAKEGKRETV
;
A
#
# COMPACT_ATOMS: atom_id res chain seq x y z
N MET A 1 -31.59 53.02 -4.00
CA MET A 1 -31.03 52.37 -5.19
C MET A 1 -29.55 52.62 -5.19
N ALA A 2 -28.77 51.61 -4.87
CA ALA A 2 -27.32 51.62 -4.99
C ALA A 2 -26.91 50.23 -5.49
N ASP A 3 -26.64 50.17 -6.78
CA ASP A 3 -26.17 49.02 -7.52
C ASP A 3 -24.70 48.72 -7.16
N VAL A 4 -24.38 47.46 -6.86
CA VAL A 4 -22.99 46.96 -6.81
C VAL A 4 -22.91 45.67 -7.64
N PRO A 5 -22.02 45.60 -8.65
CA PRO A 5 -22.03 44.56 -9.68
C PRO A 5 -21.47 43.22 -9.20
N LEU A 6 -22.13 42.15 -9.66
CA LEU A 6 -21.77 40.75 -9.51
C LEU A 6 -20.75 40.35 -10.61
N ALA A 7 -19.44 40.45 -10.37
CA ALA A 7 -18.42 39.81 -11.23
C ALA A 7 -17.01 39.77 -10.57
N PHE A 8 -16.52 38.55 -10.29
CA PHE A 8 -15.13 38.01 -10.34
C PHE A 8 -15.03 36.85 -9.31
N LEU A 9 -14.82 35.58 -9.64
CA LEU A 9 -13.62 35.02 -10.27
C LEU A 9 -13.96 33.68 -10.96
N THR A 10 -13.76 33.61 -12.26
CA THR A 10 -13.54 32.35 -12.98
C THR A 10 -12.09 31.91 -12.77
N PRO A 11 -11.80 30.63 -12.43
CA PRO A 11 -10.42 30.15 -12.45
C PRO A 11 -9.98 30.00 -13.92
N SER A 12 -8.91 30.73 -14.24
CA SER A 12 -8.19 30.76 -15.50
C SER A 12 -7.64 29.39 -15.91
N SER A 13 -7.70 29.11 -17.21
CA SER A 13 -7.31 27.89 -17.93
C SER A 13 -5.80 27.57 -17.96
N VAL A 14 -5.01 27.98 -16.97
CA VAL A 14 -3.54 27.81 -16.95
C VAL A 14 -3.08 27.10 -15.69
N ASP A 15 -3.52 25.85 -15.51
CA ASP A 15 -3.03 24.96 -14.43
C ASP A 15 -3.20 23.45 -14.76
N SER A 16 -3.38 23.11 -16.04
CA SER A 16 -3.54 21.71 -16.49
C SER A 16 -2.24 21.08 -17.02
N GLU A 17 -1.24 21.87 -17.42
CA GLU A 17 -0.05 21.34 -18.11
C GLU A 17 1.11 20.93 -17.19
N GLN A 18 1.14 21.30 -15.91
CA GLN A 18 2.22 20.90 -14.99
C GLN A 18 1.98 19.58 -14.24
N ARG A 19 0.91 18.83 -14.57
CA ARG A 19 0.61 17.54 -13.92
C ARG A 19 1.18 16.32 -14.65
N HIS A 20 1.79 16.50 -15.83
CA HIS A 20 2.27 15.38 -16.64
C HIS A 20 3.79 15.15 -16.65
N GLU A 21 4.60 16.04 -16.06
CA GLU A 21 6.06 15.90 -16.10
C GLU A 21 6.69 15.34 -14.80
N THR A 22 5.96 15.37 -13.68
CA THR A 22 6.45 14.87 -12.37
C THR A 22 6.16 13.38 -12.11
N ALA A 23 5.40 12.70 -12.98
CA ALA A 23 5.01 11.30 -12.81
C ALA A 23 6.01 10.28 -13.41
N SER A 24 6.97 10.72 -14.23
CA SER A 24 7.94 9.84 -14.90
C SER A 24 9.21 9.58 -14.07
N ARG A 25 9.51 10.39 -13.04
CA ARG A 25 10.78 10.31 -12.29
C ARG A 25 10.78 9.41 -11.04
N ILE A 26 9.61 8.90 -10.62
CA ILE A 26 9.48 8.09 -9.38
C ILE A 26 9.53 6.56 -9.66
N LYS A 27 9.41 6.11 -10.91
CA LYS A 27 9.32 4.66 -11.23
C LYS A 27 10.66 3.91 -11.39
N GLY A 28 11.81 4.57 -11.15
CA GLY A 28 13.13 4.04 -11.56
C GLY A 28 14.03 3.44 -10.48
N VAL A 29 13.71 3.52 -9.17
CA VAL A 29 14.73 3.25 -8.11
C VAL A 29 14.28 2.26 -7.03
N PHE A 30 13.18 1.52 -7.23
CA PHE A 30 12.65 0.61 -6.19
C PHE A 30 12.44 -0.82 -6.69
N LEU A 31 13.37 -1.34 -7.52
CA LEU A 31 13.32 -2.70 -8.04
C LEU A 31 14.72 -3.36 -8.10
N SER A 32 15.53 -3.23 -7.04
CA SER A 32 16.79 -4.00 -6.96
C SER A 32 17.08 -4.66 -5.62
N GLU A 33 16.23 -4.52 -4.60
CA GLU A 33 16.53 -5.05 -3.25
C GLU A 33 15.51 -6.06 -2.70
N GLN A 34 14.70 -6.69 -3.56
CA GLN A 34 13.80 -7.77 -3.12
C GLN A 34 14.19 -9.18 -3.59
N SER A 35 15.34 -9.38 -4.25
CA SER A 35 15.74 -10.69 -4.81
C SER A 35 16.72 -11.52 -3.95
N MET A 36 17.07 -11.11 -2.73
CA MET A 36 18.18 -11.73 -1.97
C MET A 36 17.82 -12.28 -0.57
N ILE A 37 16.53 -12.48 -0.24
CA ILE A 37 16.14 -13.09 1.06
C ILE A 37 14.98 -14.08 0.86
N LEU A 38 15.21 -15.18 0.14
CA LEU A 38 14.32 -16.36 0.15
C LEU A 38 15.02 -17.63 -0.35
N ALA A 39 16.30 -17.80 -0.03
CA ALA A 39 17.07 -19.00 -0.33
C ALA A 39 17.83 -19.44 0.93
N GLN A 40 17.14 -19.99 1.95
CA GLN A 40 17.83 -20.68 3.06
C GLN A 40 16.94 -21.55 3.97
N ILE A 41 15.80 -22.09 3.55
CA ILE A 41 15.10 -23.09 4.39
C ILE A 41 14.42 -24.13 3.49
N GLN A 42 15.07 -25.30 3.35
CA GLN A 42 14.49 -26.65 3.26
C GLN A 42 15.49 -27.63 2.61
N GLY A 43 16.56 -27.95 3.36
CA GLY A 43 17.32 -29.18 3.18
C GLY A 43 16.83 -30.19 4.22
N GLY A 44 16.20 -31.28 3.79
CA GLY A 44 15.66 -32.29 4.69
C GLY A 44 14.89 -33.39 3.95
N ALA A 45 15.58 -34.11 3.06
CA ALA A 45 15.07 -35.35 2.49
C ALA A 45 15.17 -36.46 3.55
N GLN A 46 14.03 -36.97 4.02
CA GLN A 46 13.97 -38.24 4.74
C GLN A 46 13.13 -39.26 3.99
N HIS A 47 13.70 -40.45 3.97
CA HIS A 47 13.32 -41.72 3.38
C HIS A 47 11.81 -42.02 3.39
N VAL A 48 11.24 -42.21 2.20
CA VAL A 48 9.85 -42.64 1.97
C VAL A 48 9.83 -44.17 1.94
N GLN A 49 9.21 -44.81 2.94
CA GLN A 49 8.78 -46.20 2.84
C GLN A 49 7.63 -46.28 1.83
N ALA A 50 7.86 -46.95 0.70
CA ALA A 50 6.86 -47.19 -0.32
C ALA A 50 5.85 -48.24 0.15
N CYS A 51 4.60 -47.85 0.34
CA CYS A 51 3.47 -48.79 0.35
C CYS A 51 3.22 -49.26 -1.08
N PRO A 52 2.96 -50.56 -1.32
CA PRO A 52 2.69 -51.06 -2.67
C PRO A 52 1.37 -50.47 -3.20
N PRO A 53 1.32 -50.02 -4.47
CA PRO A 53 0.08 -49.55 -5.07
C PRO A 53 -0.87 -50.73 -5.25
N GLN A 54 -2.00 -50.70 -4.53
CA GLN A 54 -3.12 -51.57 -4.90
C GLN A 54 -3.66 -51.11 -6.24
N ASN A 55 -3.63 -52.03 -7.22
CA ASN A 55 -4.18 -51.89 -8.55
C ASN A 55 -5.66 -51.50 -8.50
N TYR A 56 -5.96 -50.21 -8.66
CA TYR A 56 -7.30 -49.76 -8.99
C TYR A 56 -7.39 -49.56 -10.51
N VAL A 57 -7.87 -50.59 -11.21
CA VAL A 57 -8.12 -50.54 -12.66
C VAL A 57 -9.33 -49.65 -12.93
N SER A 58 -9.08 -48.37 -13.25
CA SER A 58 -10.12 -47.49 -13.80
C SER A 58 -10.45 -47.93 -15.22
N LYS A 59 -11.59 -48.58 -15.42
CA LYS A 59 -12.04 -49.12 -16.72
C LYS A 59 -12.55 -48.08 -17.74
N ASN A 60 -12.21 -46.81 -17.60
CA ASN A 60 -12.59 -45.78 -18.58
C ASN A 60 -11.40 -44.86 -18.88
N ALA A 61 -10.36 -45.42 -19.51
CA ALA A 61 -9.32 -44.62 -20.15
C ALA A 61 -9.83 -44.21 -21.55
N PRO A 62 -9.98 -42.90 -21.86
CA PRO A 62 -10.27 -42.49 -23.22
C PRO A 62 -9.08 -42.84 -24.11
N GLN A 63 -9.35 -43.58 -25.19
CA GLN A 63 -8.34 -43.96 -26.17
C GLN A 63 -7.67 -42.70 -26.73
N ARG A 64 -6.34 -42.63 -26.58
CA ARG A 64 -5.54 -41.52 -27.09
C ARG A 64 -5.43 -41.69 -28.61
N PHE A 65 -6.26 -40.97 -29.36
CA PHE A 65 -6.23 -40.97 -30.82
C PHE A 65 -4.88 -40.42 -31.35
N PRO A 66 -4.35 -40.98 -32.45
CA PRO A 66 -3.00 -40.73 -32.90
C PRO A 66 -2.82 -39.30 -33.45
N LEU A 67 -1.65 -38.74 -33.16
CA LEU A 67 -1.16 -37.46 -33.67
C LEU A 67 -1.14 -37.49 -35.20
N GLY A 68 -2.02 -36.70 -35.82
CA GLY A 68 -2.04 -36.52 -37.26
C GLY A 68 -2.97 -35.37 -37.64
N LEU A 69 -2.46 -34.52 -38.51
CA LEU A 69 -3.09 -33.39 -39.21
C LEU A 69 -2.97 -32.01 -38.55
N GLU A 70 -2.07 -31.24 -39.15
CA GLU A 70 -1.88 -29.79 -39.11
C GLU A 70 -3.21 -29.04 -39.28
N ALA A 71 -3.98 -28.87 -38.22
CA ALA A 71 -5.08 -27.91 -38.18
C ALA A 71 -4.53 -26.61 -37.59
N GLY A 72 -4.35 -25.60 -38.45
CA GLY A 72 -4.03 -24.24 -38.06
C GLY A 72 -4.91 -23.85 -36.88
N ILE A 73 -4.28 -23.65 -35.72
CA ILE A 73 -4.96 -23.31 -34.49
C ILE A 73 -5.50 -21.90 -34.72
N ASN A 74 -6.73 -21.82 -35.21
CA ASN A 74 -7.51 -20.60 -35.20
C ASN A 74 -7.63 -20.27 -33.71
N GLN A 75 -6.75 -19.39 -33.21
CA GLN A 75 -6.72 -18.97 -31.81
C GLN A 75 -7.94 -18.09 -31.56
N GLN A 76 -9.13 -18.65 -31.71
CA GLN A 76 -10.31 -18.22 -30.99
C GLN A 76 -10.10 -18.65 -29.55
N GLN A 77 -9.14 -17.99 -28.92
CA GLN A 77 -8.90 -18.06 -27.50
C GLN A 77 -10.22 -17.73 -26.84
N TRP A 78 -10.72 -18.64 -26.04
CA TRP A 78 -11.92 -18.42 -25.23
C TRP A 78 -11.67 -17.21 -24.33
N ARG A 79 -12.16 -16.03 -24.73
CA ARG A 79 -11.83 -14.77 -24.09
C ARG A 79 -12.57 -14.69 -22.75
N SER A 80 -11.82 -14.80 -21.66
CA SER A 80 -12.32 -14.53 -20.31
C SER A 80 -12.43 -13.02 -20.07
N LYS A 81 -13.23 -12.61 -19.07
CA LYS A 81 -13.34 -11.20 -18.70
C LYS A 81 -12.03 -10.70 -18.07
N ASN A 82 -11.43 -9.67 -18.67
CA ASN A 82 -10.11 -9.17 -18.27
C ASN A 82 -10.10 -8.35 -16.96
N SER A 83 -11.25 -7.78 -16.54
CA SER A 83 -11.37 -6.99 -15.30
C SER A 83 -12.82 -6.87 -14.80
N SER A 84 -13.01 -6.76 -13.49
CA SER A 84 -14.33 -6.56 -12.86
C SER A 84 -14.26 -5.91 -11.48
N GLN A 85 -15.06 -4.84 -11.27
CA GLN A 85 -15.26 -4.19 -9.97
C GLN A 85 -16.49 -4.73 -9.20
N HIS A 86 -17.24 -5.68 -9.79
CA HIS A 86 -18.62 -6.03 -9.38
C HIS A 86 -18.79 -6.45 -7.90
N ASN A 87 -17.78 -7.06 -7.28
CA ASN A 87 -17.84 -7.50 -5.88
C ASN A 87 -16.90 -6.72 -4.93
N GLN A 88 -16.23 -5.67 -5.41
CA GLN A 88 -15.24 -4.96 -4.59
C GLN A 88 -15.91 -4.16 -3.47
N SER A 89 -16.97 -3.41 -3.80
CA SER A 89 -17.73 -2.64 -2.80
C SER A 89 -18.31 -3.54 -1.71
N ARG A 90 -18.94 -4.66 -2.08
CA ARG A 90 -19.54 -5.60 -1.12
C ARG A 90 -18.48 -6.17 -0.17
N LYS A 91 -17.29 -6.55 -0.67
CA LYS A 91 -16.18 -7.00 0.18
C LYS A 91 -15.68 -5.91 1.12
N ALA A 92 -15.50 -4.68 0.64
CA ALA A 92 -15.04 -3.55 1.45
C ALA A 92 -16.00 -3.25 2.61
N HIS A 93 -17.31 -3.41 2.40
CA HIS A 93 -18.33 -3.15 3.41
C HIS A 93 -18.56 -4.32 4.39
N ARG A 94 -18.06 -5.54 4.14
CA ARG A 94 -18.22 -6.68 5.09
C ARG A 94 -17.68 -6.35 6.48
N ASN A 95 -16.51 -5.72 6.55
CA ASN A 95 -15.89 -5.27 7.80
C ASN A 95 -16.16 -3.77 8.07
N GLY A 96 -16.87 -3.10 7.16
CA GLY A 96 -17.05 -1.66 7.09
C GLY A 96 -15.78 -0.92 6.67
N ILE A 97 -15.95 0.17 5.91
CA ILE A 97 -14.85 1.08 5.58
C ILE A 97 -14.55 1.92 6.83
N LYS A 98 -13.47 1.58 7.54
CA LYS A 98 -13.07 2.29 8.76
C LYS A 98 -12.39 3.61 8.42
N LYS A 99 -12.80 4.68 9.11
CA LYS A 99 -12.11 5.97 9.08
C LYS A 99 -10.73 5.84 9.74
N PRO A 100 -9.72 6.63 9.33
CA PRO A 100 -8.44 6.66 10.02
C PRO A 100 -8.65 7.04 11.49
N LYS A 101 -7.90 6.40 12.38
CA LYS A 101 -7.99 6.67 13.82
C LYS A 101 -7.44 8.08 14.10
N THR A 102 -8.28 8.95 14.66
CA THR A 102 -7.83 10.24 15.17
C THR A 102 -7.35 10.09 16.62
N SER A 103 -6.25 10.74 16.96
CA SER A 103 -5.73 10.80 18.33
C SER A 103 -5.77 12.24 18.82
N ARG A 104 -5.94 12.46 20.13
CA ARG A 104 -6.01 13.79 20.72
C ARG A 104 -4.76 14.63 20.43
N TYR A 105 -3.59 13.97 20.34
CA TYR A 105 -2.31 14.61 20.10
C TYR A 105 -1.62 13.95 18.89
N PRO A 106 -1.55 14.62 17.73
CA PRO A 106 -0.87 14.08 16.55
C PRO A 106 0.66 14.12 16.71
N SER A 107 1.37 13.31 15.91
CA SER A 107 2.83 13.35 15.89
C SER A 107 3.36 14.62 15.21
N LEU A 108 4.38 15.26 15.79
CA LEU A 108 5.11 16.37 15.16
C LEU A 108 6.16 15.91 14.12
N LYS A 109 5.94 14.76 13.45
CA LYS A 109 6.85 14.23 12.43
C LYS A 109 6.61 14.99 11.13
N GLY A 110 7.67 15.51 10.51
CA GLY A 110 7.58 16.34 9.31
C GLY A 110 7.41 17.85 9.58
N THR A 111 7.31 18.27 10.84
CA THR A 111 7.40 19.69 11.21
C THR A 111 8.83 20.21 11.04
N ASP A 112 8.98 21.50 10.74
CA ASP A 112 10.27 22.16 10.54
C ASP A 112 11.31 21.78 11.63
N PRO A 113 12.50 21.29 11.24
CA PRO A 113 13.58 20.98 12.17
C PRO A 113 13.97 22.16 13.08
N LYS A 114 13.90 23.41 12.62
CA LYS A 114 14.24 24.59 13.45
C LYS A 114 13.21 24.78 14.55
N PHE A 115 11.92 24.75 14.23
CA PHE A 115 10.84 24.73 15.22
C PHE A 115 11.00 23.58 16.22
N ARG A 116 11.29 22.35 15.74
CA ARG A 116 11.48 21.16 16.58
C ARG A 116 12.65 21.28 17.55
N ARG A 117 13.77 21.90 17.15
CA ARG A 117 14.91 22.16 18.04
C ARG A 117 14.49 23.11 19.16
N ASN A 118 13.92 24.25 18.81
CA ASN A 118 13.48 25.25 19.79
C ASN A 118 12.42 24.71 20.76
N HIS A 119 11.40 24.03 20.23
CA HIS A 119 10.32 23.44 21.04
C HIS A 119 10.85 22.46 22.10
N ARG A 120 11.86 21.65 21.75
CA ARG A 120 12.54 20.77 22.73
C ARG A 120 13.21 21.57 23.84
N HIS A 121 13.97 22.60 23.50
CA HIS A 121 14.66 23.43 24.49
C HIS A 121 13.67 24.15 25.42
N ALA A 122 12.58 24.69 24.88
CA ALA A 122 11.53 25.35 25.67
C ALA A 122 10.86 24.39 26.67
N LEU A 123 10.48 23.18 26.23
CA LEU A 123 9.87 22.18 27.11
C LEU A 123 10.84 21.70 28.21
N HIS A 124 12.12 21.48 27.87
CA HIS A 124 13.13 21.12 28.84
C HIS A 124 13.37 22.23 29.87
N GLY A 125 13.41 23.50 29.43
CA GLY A 125 13.53 24.66 30.32
C GLY A 125 12.34 24.76 31.29
N ASN A 126 11.11 24.65 30.79
CA ASN A 126 9.91 24.67 31.62
C ASN A 126 9.89 23.53 32.63
N MET A 127 10.25 22.31 32.22
CA MET A 127 10.32 21.15 33.13
C MET A 127 11.33 21.36 34.25
N LYS A 128 12.50 21.94 33.94
CA LYS A 128 13.51 22.28 34.94
C LYS A 128 13.01 23.36 35.91
N ALA A 129 12.42 24.44 35.40
CA ALA A 129 11.89 25.52 36.22
C ALA A 129 10.77 25.03 37.15
N LEU A 130 9.85 24.19 36.65
CA LEU A 130 8.80 23.58 37.47
C LEU A 130 9.36 22.67 38.56
N LYS A 131 10.45 21.94 38.27
CA LYS A 131 11.12 21.11 39.26
C LYS A 131 11.78 21.97 40.35
N GLU A 132 12.48 23.04 39.98
CA GLU A 132 13.11 23.97 40.93
C GLU A 132 12.09 24.70 41.80
N ALA A 133 10.96 25.11 41.23
CA ALA A 133 9.83 25.68 41.95
C ALA A 133 9.25 24.69 42.97
N LYS A 134 9.07 23.43 42.57
CA LYS A 134 8.59 22.37 43.48
C LYS A 134 9.57 22.08 44.62
N GLU A 135 10.87 22.18 44.35
CA GLU A 135 11.94 22.02 45.35
C GLU A 135 12.16 23.28 46.20
N GLY A 136 11.41 24.37 45.97
CA GLY A 136 11.51 25.61 46.72
C GLY A 136 12.81 26.40 46.47
N LYS A 137 13.61 25.99 45.49
CA LYS A 137 14.89 26.64 45.13
C LYS A 137 14.70 27.90 44.30
N ARG A 138 13.47 28.15 43.87
CA ARG A 138 13.10 29.25 42.98
C ARG A 138 11.78 29.82 43.46
N GLU A 139 11.75 31.12 43.75
CA GLU A 139 10.53 31.81 44.15
C GLU A 139 9.52 31.79 43.01
N THR A 140 8.33 31.26 43.31
CA THR A 140 7.18 31.36 42.42
C THR A 140 6.56 32.73 42.62
N VAL A 141 6.64 33.58 41.59
CA VAL A 141 5.88 34.83 41.51
C VAL A 141 4.40 34.50 41.36
#